data_AF-A0A6J8DRV3-F1
#
_entry.id   AF-A0A6J8DRV3-F1
#
_cell.length_a   1.000
_cell.length_b   1.000
_cell.length_c   1.000
_cell.angle_alpha   90.00
_cell.angle_beta   90.00
_cell.angle_gamma   90.00
#
_symmetry.space_group_name_H-M   'P 1'
#
loop_
_entity.id
_entity.type
_entity.pdbx_description
1 polymer ?
#
loop_
_entity_poly.entity_id
_entity_poly.type
_entity_poly.pdbx_seq_one_letter_code
_entity_poly.pdbx_strand_id
1 'polypeptide(L)'
;MDVSSMNEQLQEFIQKEINVSCNTYIQREMNEKIVTGLHNLNTTFEEMFETLTRNTDNGFEMLSKSFEQKIKTLIQEEIKHHVRGTEKDSHPAFLAIWTEDTVTLRRNDIIKFNHVVTNVGNGYSPMTGKFKAPKQGTYFFGGTVVSAPLMHFI
;
A
#
# COMPACT_ATOMS: atom_id res chain seq x y z
N MET A 1 -78.92 -15.90 49.93
CA MET A 1 -77.81 -14.96 49.75
C MET A 1 -78.43 -13.57 49.80
N ASP A 2 -78.11 -12.76 50.80
CA ASP A 2 -78.66 -11.40 50.94
C ASP A 2 -77.86 -10.42 50.08
N VAL A 3 -78.50 -9.32 49.65
CA VAL A 3 -77.95 -8.29 48.76
C VAL A 3 -76.62 -7.74 49.30
N SER A 4 -76.47 -7.64 50.63
CA SER A 4 -75.22 -7.20 51.26
C SER A 4 -74.04 -8.14 50.95
N SER A 5 -74.26 -9.45 51.01
CA SER A 5 -73.22 -10.46 50.75
C SER A 5 -72.83 -10.50 49.26
N MET A 6 -73.80 -10.31 48.36
CA MET A 6 -73.54 -10.21 46.93
C MET A 6 -72.75 -8.94 46.58
N ASN A 7 -73.03 -7.83 47.26
CA ASN A 7 -72.28 -6.59 47.10
C ASN A 7 -70.83 -6.75 47.57
N GLU A 8 -70.59 -7.39 48.72
CA GLU A 8 -69.22 -7.68 49.20
C GLU A 8 -68.44 -8.56 48.22
N GLN A 9 -69.04 -9.64 47.69
CA GLN A 9 -68.39 -10.50 46.70
C GLN A 9 -68.06 -9.77 45.40
N LEU A 10 -68.94 -8.86 44.95
CA LEU A 10 -68.68 -8.06 43.76
C LEU A 10 -67.53 -7.07 44.00
N GLN A 11 -67.45 -6.44 45.18
CA GLN A 11 -66.34 -5.56 45.54
C GLN A 11 -65.01 -6.32 45.65
N GLU A 12 -65.00 -7.52 46.23
CA GLU A 12 -63.81 -8.37 46.27
C GLU A 12 -63.34 -8.78 44.87
N PHE A 13 -64.27 -9.13 43.99
CA PHE A 13 -63.96 -9.47 42.60
C PHE A 13 -63.34 -8.28 41.85
N ILE A 14 -63.98 -7.11 41.92
CA ILE A 14 -63.49 -5.88 41.30
C ILE A 14 -62.10 -5.51 41.84
N GLN A 15 -61.91 -5.58 43.16
CA GLN A 15 -60.64 -5.25 43.78
C GLN A 15 -59.52 -6.21 43.35
N LYS A 16 -59.83 -7.51 43.22
CA LYS A 16 -58.88 -8.51 42.75
C LYS A 16 -58.48 -8.26 41.29
N GLU A 17 -59.44 -7.97 40.41
CA GLU A 17 -59.18 -7.67 39.00
C GLU A 17 -58.35 -6.38 38.83
N ILE A 18 -58.66 -5.33 39.60
CA ILE A 18 -57.86 -4.10 39.63
C ILE A 18 -56.42 -4.40 40.08
N ASN A 19 -56.26 -5.18 41.16
CA ASN A 19 -54.93 -5.53 41.68
C ASN A 19 -54.12 -6.33 40.64
N VAL A 20 -54.74 -7.28 39.94
CA VAL A 20 -54.09 -8.07 38.89
C VAL A 20 -53.70 -7.18 37.70
N SER A 21 -54.60 -6.33 37.24
CA SER A 21 -54.35 -5.41 36.11
C SER A 21 -53.25 -4.40 36.42
N CYS A 22 -53.31 -3.76 37.59
CA CYS A 22 -52.29 -2.82 38.06
C CYS A 22 -50.91 -3.50 38.22
N ASN A 23 -50.86 -4.68 38.85
CA ASN A 23 -49.59 -5.40 38.99
C ASN A 23 -48.99 -5.79 37.63
N THR A 24 -49.83 -6.23 36.70
CA THR A 24 -49.38 -6.59 35.34
C THR A 24 -48.84 -5.36 34.60
N TYR A 25 -49.52 -4.22 34.70
CA TYR A 25 -49.08 -2.97 34.10
C TYR A 25 -47.74 -2.49 34.66
N ILE A 26 -47.60 -2.46 35.99
CA ILE A 26 -46.38 -2.03 36.67
C ILE A 26 -45.20 -2.95 36.31
N GLN A 27 -45.41 -4.27 36.30
CA GLN A 27 -44.39 -5.24 35.91
C GLN A 27 -43.94 -5.03 34.46
N ARG A 28 -44.87 -4.78 33.53
CA ARG A 28 -44.53 -4.49 32.14
C ARG A 28 -43.68 -3.24 32.02
N GLU A 29 -44.09 -2.14 32.66
CA GLU A 29 -43.35 -0.87 32.61
C GLU A 29 -41.94 -0.99 33.22
N MET A 30 -41.81 -1.72 34.35
CA MET A 30 -40.49 -2.00 34.95
C MET A 30 -39.61 -2.84 34.01
N ASN A 31 -40.16 -3.88 33.41
CA ASN A 31 -39.42 -4.74 32.48
C ASN A 31 -38.96 -3.96 31.24
N GLU A 32 -39.79 -3.09 30.69
CA GLU A 32 -39.43 -2.23 29.55
C GLU A 32 -38.26 -1.30 29.90
N LYS A 33 -38.27 -0.66 31.08
CA LYS A 33 -37.17 0.18 31.55
C LYS A 33 -35.89 -0.60 31.78
N ILE A 34 -35.98 -1.81 32.34
CA ILE A 34 -34.82 -2.70 32.54
C ILE A 34 -34.23 -3.10 31.19
N VAL A 35 -35.05 -3.56 30.24
CA VAL A 35 -34.60 -3.98 28.91
C VAL A 35 -33.94 -2.81 28.18
N THR A 36 -34.55 -1.63 28.24
CA THR A 36 -33.99 -0.41 27.64
C THR A 36 -32.65 -0.04 28.29
N GLY A 37 -32.56 -0.10 29.62
CA GLY A 37 -31.33 0.18 30.36
C GLY A 37 -30.21 -0.80 30.01
N LEU A 38 -30.52 -2.10 29.90
CA LEU A 38 -29.56 -3.12 29.48
C LEU A 38 -29.09 -2.92 28.04
N HIS A 39 -30.00 -2.58 27.13
CA HIS A 39 -29.64 -2.28 25.75
C HIS A 39 -28.68 -1.09 25.67
N ASN A 40 -28.99 0.00 26.36
CA ASN A 40 -28.14 1.19 26.39
C ASN A 40 -26.75 0.88 26.94
N LEU A 41 -26.67 0.09 28.02
CA LEU A 41 -25.39 -0.33 28.59
C LEU A 41 -24.58 -1.15 27.59
N ASN A 42 -25.22 -2.08 26.88
CA ASN A 42 -24.55 -2.87 25.85
C ASN A 42 -24.04 -1.98 24.72
N THR A 43 -24.86 -1.05 24.22
CA THR A 43 -24.44 -0.09 23.18
C THR A 43 -23.22 0.73 23.62
N THR A 44 -23.23 1.26 24.85
CA THR A 44 -22.08 2.01 25.38
C THR A 44 -20.83 1.15 25.48
N PHE A 45 -20.97 -0.14 25.85
CA PHE A 45 -19.85 -1.07 25.88
C PHE A 45 -19.25 -1.30 24.49
N GLU A 46 -20.10 -1.52 23.47
CA GLU A 46 -19.64 -1.70 22.09
C GLU A 46 -18.93 -0.45 21.56
N GLU A 47 -19.49 0.74 21.80
CA GLU A 47 -18.86 2.02 21.40
C GLU A 47 -17.48 2.22 22.06
N MET A 48 -17.37 1.85 23.34
CA MET A 48 -16.11 1.89 24.07
C MET A 48 -15.10 0.88 23.50
N PHE A 49 -15.54 -0.34 23.20
CA PHE A 49 -14.69 -1.39 22.64
C PHE A 49 -14.16 -1.00 21.25
N GLU A 50 -15.02 -0.48 20.38
CA GLU A 50 -14.64 0.05 19.07
C GLU A 50 -13.66 1.22 19.19
N THR A 51 -13.88 2.12 20.15
CA THR A 51 -12.96 3.23 20.41
C THR A 51 -11.57 2.76 20.85
N LEU A 52 -11.50 1.75 21.72
CA LEU A 52 -10.24 1.14 22.16
C LEU A 52 -9.50 0.47 20.99
N THR A 53 -10.22 -0.29 20.16
CA THR A 53 -9.68 -0.94 18.97
C THR A 53 -9.13 0.09 17.99
N ARG A 54 -9.91 1.13 17.67
CA ARG A 54 -9.48 2.21 16.78
C ARG A 54 -8.23 2.94 17.29
N ASN A 55 -8.13 3.20 18.58
CA ASN A 55 -6.98 3.87 19.17
C ASN A 55 -5.70 3.01 19.10
N THR A 56 -5.83 1.70 19.28
CA THR A 56 -4.69 0.77 19.14
C THR A 56 -4.23 0.64 17.68
N ASP A 57 -5.16 0.51 16.73
CA ASP A 57 -4.86 0.45 15.29
C ASP A 57 -4.17 1.73 14.80
N ASN A 58 -4.69 2.90 15.17
CA ASN A 58 -4.08 4.19 14.81
C ASN A 58 -2.64 4.31 15.35
N GLY A 59 -2.39 3.83 16.57
CA GLY A 59 -1.05 3.82 17.18
C GLY A 59 -0.09 2.93 16.40
N PHE A 60 -0.54 1.74 16.00
CA PHE A 60 0.26 0.82 15.21
C PHE A 60 0.53 1.34 13.80
N GLU A 61 -0.46 1.96 13.15
CA GLU A 61 -0.30 2.58 11.83
C GLU A 61 0.69 3.76 11.89
N MET A 62 0.60 4.62 12.89
CA MET A 62 1.53 5.73 13.09
C MET A 62 2.96 5.23 13.31
N LEU A 63 3.14 4.17 14.12
CA LEU A 63 4.43 3.52 14.33
C LEU A 63 4.96 2.88 13.04
N SER A 64 4.12 2.17 12.28
CA SER A 64 4.49 1.56 11.00
C SER A 64 4.95 2.62 10.00
N LYS A 65 4.20 3.71 9.84
CA LYS A 65 4.57 4.83 8.96
C LYS A 65 5.88 5.49 9.37
N SER A 66 6.07 5.72 10.67
CA SER A 66 7.32 6.30 11.21
C SER A 66 8.52 5.38 10.96
N PHE A 67 8.35 4.08 11.18
CA PHE A 67 9.36 3.07 10.92
C PHE A 67 9.71 2.97 9.43
N GLU A 68 8.71 2.92 8.56
CA GLU A 68 8.90 2.92 7.10
C GLU A 68 9.67 4.16 6.62
N GLN A 69 9.32 5.34 7.14
CA GLN A 69 10.04 6.57 6.84
C GLN A 69 11.49 6.48 7.29
N LYS A 70 11.75 5.95 8.49
CA LYS A 70 13.11 5.80 9.00
C LYS A 70 13.95 4.85 8.14
N ILE A 71 13.40 3.72 7.71
CA ILE A 71 14.07 2.79 6.78
C ILE A 71 14.40 3.48 5.46
N LYS A 72 13.44 4.20 4.86
CA LYS A 72 13.66 4.92 3.59
C LYS A 72 14.81 5.92 3.71
N THR A 73 14.86 6.68 4.80
CA THR A 73 15.92 7.67 5.04
C THR A 73 17.28 7.01 5.26
N LEU A 74 17.34 5.92 6.04
CA LEU A 74 18.60 5.20 6.28
C LEU A 74 19.16 4.59 4.99
N ILE A 75 18.31 3.94 4.19
CA ILE A 75 18.69 3.37 2.89
C ILE A 75 19.17 4.47 1.94
N GLN A 76 18.49 5.62 1.90
CA GLN A 76 18.89 6.74 1.05
C GLN A 76 20.27 7.30 1.43
N GLU A 77 20.54 7.51 2.71
CA GLU A 77 21.83 8.04 3.17
C GLU A 77 22.98 7.05 2.94
N GLU A 78 22.74 5.76 3.15
CA GLU A 78 23.75 4.71 2.97
C GLU A 78 24.08 4.49 1.47
N ILE A 79 23.08 4.49 0.59
CA ILE A 79 23.28 4.41 -0.87
C ILE A 79 23.96 5.67 -1.41
N LYS A 80 23.63 6.86 -0.89
CA LYS A 80 24.20 8.14 -1.36
C LYS A 80 25.69 8.26 -1.07
N HIS A 81 26.17 7.64 0.02
CA HIS A 81 27.60 7.56 0.32
C HIS A 81 28.33 6.48 -0.50
N HIS A 82 27.70 5.33 -0.74
CA HIS A 82 28.34 4.23 -1.49
C HIS A 82 28.39 4.49 -3.02
N VAL A 83 27.36 5.08 -3.61
CA VAL A 83 27.31 5.38 -5.06
C VAL A 83 28.19 6.58 -5.43
N ARG A 84 28.33 7.56 -4.53
CA ARG A 84 29.11 8.78 -4.79
C ARG A 84 30.63 8.55 -4.74
N GLY A 85 31.08 7.53 -4.00
CA GLY A 85 32.50 7.14 -3.92
C GLY A 85 33.00 6.35 -5.12
N THR A 86 32.16 5.54 -5.78
CA THR A 86 32.58 4.65 -6.87
C THR A 86 32.50 5.29 -8.27
N GLU A 87 31.72 6.36 -8.47
CA GLU A 87 31.65 7.08 -9.75
C GLU A 87 32.72 8.16 -9.93
N LYS A 88 33.20 8.76 -8.84
CA LYS A 88 34.12 9.90 -8.93
C LYS A 88 35.50 9.49 -9.47
N ASP A 89 35.95 8.28 -9.15
CA ASP A 89 37.31 7.81 -9.47
C ASP A 89 37.39 6.76 -10.60
N SER A 90 36.25 6.33 -11.16
CA SER A 90 36.27 5.41 -12.30
C SER A 90 36.60 6.12 -13.61
N HIS A 91 37.50 5.53 -14.40
CA HIS A 91 37.83 5.99 -15.76
C HIS A 91 36.69 5.57 -16.70
N PRO A 92 36.04 6.51 -17.40
CA PRO A 92 34.93 6.16 -18.28
C PRO A 92 35.41 5.23 -19.41
N ALA A 93 34.65 4.17 -19.65
CA ALA A 93 34.97 3.15 -20.65
C ALA A 93 33.69 2.48 -21.14
N PHE A 94 33.65 2.13 -22.43
CA PHE A 94 32.56 1.33 -22.95
C PHE A 94 33.06 0.26 -23.93
N LEU A 95 32.33 -0.84 -23.98
CA LEU A 95 32.45 -1.89 -24.98
C LEU A 95 31.03 -2.30 -25.36
N ALA A 96 30.68 -2.17 -26.64
CA ALA A 96 29.40 -2.57 -27.17
C ALA A 96 29.61 -3.39 -28.45
N ILE A 97 28.77 -4.41 -28.63
CA ILE A 97 28.81 -5.32 -29.77
C ILE A 97 27.45 -5.34 -30.47
N TRP A 98 27.46 -5.74 -31.73
CA TRP A 98 26.28 -5.99 -32.51
C TRP A 98 26.00 -7.49 -32.49
N THR A 99 24.81 -7.90 -32.08
CA THR A 99 24.47 -9.32 -31.91
C THR A 99 23.56 -9.90 -32.98
N GLU A 100 23.04 -9.07 -33.89
CA GLU A 100 22.19 -9.57 -34.98
C GLU A 100 23.04 -10.03 -36.17
N ASP A 101 22.51 -10.96 -36.96
CA ASP A 101 23.24 -11.56 -38.09
C ASP A 101 23.65 -10.55 -39.17
N THR A 102 22.76 -9.59 -39.47
CA THR A 102 23.00 -8.56 -40.49
C THR A 102 22.39 -7.22 -40.09
N VAL A 103 22.97 -6.15 -40.61
CA VAL A 103 22.41 -4.80 -40.52
C VAL A 103 22.38 -4.18 -41.91
N THR A 104 21.21 -3.68 -42.31
CA THR A 104 21.10 -2.86 -43.53
C THR A 104 21.36 -1.42 -43.14
N LEU A 105 22.50 -0.86 -43.58
CA LEU A 105 22.87 0.52 -43.31
C LEU A 105 22.70 1.36 -44.57
N ARG A 106 22.13 2.55 -44.41
CA ARG A 106 22.08 3.60 -45.42
C ARG A 106 23.19 4.61 -45.16
N ARG A 107 23.45 5.44 -46.17
CA ARG A 107 24.34 6.59 -46.02
C ARG A 107 23.84 7.47 -44.87
N ASN A 108 24.73 7.83 -43.96
CA ASN A 108 24.49 8.63 -42.75
C ASN A 108 23.75 7.91 -41.61
N ASP A 109 23.55 6.59 -41.69
CA ASP A 109 23.02 5.83 -40.55
C ASP A 109 24.07 5.74 -39.43
N ILE A 110 23.58 5.81 -38.19
CA ILE A 110 24.40 5.54 -37.01
C ILE A 110 24.32 4.04 -36.71
N ILE A 111 25.48 3.40 -36.62
CA ILE A 111 25.58 2.01 -36.18
C ILE A 111 25.28 1.95 -34.68
N LYS A 112 24.21 1.24 -34.32
CA LYS A 112 23.75 1.08 -32.94
C LYS A 112 24.18 -0.29 -32.42
N PHE A 113 25.37 -0.40 -31.84
CA PHE A 113 25.78 -1.63 -31.14
C PHE A 113 24.79 -1.91 -30.00
N ASN A 114 23.90 -2.88 -30.23
CA ASN A 114 22.69 -3.10 -29.44
C ASN A 114 22.97 -3.79 -28.11
N HIS A 115 24.10 -4.47 -27.98
CA HIS A 115 24.49 -5.18 -26.77
C HIS A 115 25.68 -4.51 -26.09
N VAL A 116 25.47 -4.01 -24.87
CA VAL A 116 26.49 -3.32 -24.08
C VAL A 116 27.17 -4.32 -23.14
N VAL A 117 28.47 -4.55 -23.32
CA VAL A 117 29.30 -5.40 -22.44
C VAL A 117 29.82 -4.59 -21.25
N THR A 118 30.19 -3.33 -21.48
CA THR A 118 30.69 -2.42 -20.44
C THR A 118 30.28 -0.99 -20.76
N ASN A 119 29.93 -0.20 -19.74
CA ASN A 119 29.54 1.21 -19.89
C ASN A 119 29.83 2.02 -18.61
N VAL A 120 31.08 2.01 -18.17
CA VAL A 120 31.54 2.76 -16.99
C VAL A 120 31.36 4.26 -17.23
N GLY A 121 30.64 4.93 -16.33
CA GLY A 121 30.29 6.34 -16.48
C GLY A 121 29.10 6.60 -17.41
N ASN A 122 28.41 5.55 -17.89
CA ASN A 122 27.17 5.63 -18.65
C ASN A 122 27.24 6.55 -19.90
N GLY A 123 28.40 6.61 -20.54
CA GLY A 123 28.65 7.50 -21.68
C GLY A 123 28.05 7.00 -23.00
N TYR A 124 27.92 5.68 -23.19
CA TYR A 124 27.35 5.08 -24.40
C TYR A 124 25.85 4.80 -24.27
N SER A 125 25.08 5.01 -25.34
CA SER A 125 23.66 4.68 -25.41
C SER A 125 23.39 3.70 -26.57
N PRO A 126 23.00 2.43 -26.31
CA PRO A 126 22.71 1.46 -27.37
C PRO A 126 21.48 1.84 -28.20
N MET A 127 20.56 2.62 -27.63
CA MET A 127 19.36 3.11 -28.34
C MET A 127 19.70 4.12 -29.44
N THR A 128 20.72 4.95 -29.21
CA THR A 128 21.12 6.03 -30.12
C THR A 128 22.38 5.71 -30.90
N GLY A 129 23.19 4.74 -30.45
CA GLY A 129 24.52 4.43 -30.99
C GLY A 129 25.59 5.46 -30.64
N LYS A 130 25.29 6.42 -29.76
CA LYS A 130 26.15 7.57 -29.48
C LYS A 130 26.88 7.41 -28.16
N PHE A 131 28.15 7.82 -28.16
CA PHE A 131 28.92 8.07 -26.95
C PHE A 131 28.94 9.57 -26.65
N LYS A 132 28.63 9.96 -25.41
CA LYS A 132 28.79 11.31 -24.88
C LYS A 132 29.78 11.25 -23.73
N ALA A 133 30.90 11.96 -23.85
CA ALA A 133 31.95 11.98 -22.84
C ALA A 133 31.40 12.45 -21.48
N PRO A 134 31.42 11.61 -20.42
CA PRO A 134 30.90 11.97 -19.11
C PRO A 134 31.90 12.80 -18.28
N LYS A 135 33.19 12.72 -18.60
CA LYS A 135 34.27 13.50 -17.96
C LYS A 135 35.13 14.19 -19.04
N GLN A 136 35.69 15.35 -18.72
CA GLN A 136 36.67 15.99 -19.60
C GLN A 136 37.96 15.17 -19.64
N GLY A 137 38.58 15.04 -20.80
CA GLY A 137 39.83 14.30 -20.97
C GLY A 137 40.00 13.75 -22.37
N THR A 138 41.08 13.00 -22.55
CA THR A 138 41.38 12.31 -23.81
C THR A 138 40.75 10.92 -23.81
N TYR A 139 40.09 10.58 -24.91
CA TYR A 139 39.44 9.29 -25.12
C TYR A 139 40.07 8.57 -26.30
N PHE A 140 40.17 7.25 -26.20
CA PHE A 140 40.55 6.37 -27.29
C PHE A 140 39.33 5.58 -27.75
N PHE A 141 39.11 5.53 -29.07
CA PHE A 141 38.06 4.72 -29.68
C PHE A 141 38.72 3.70 -30.62
N GLY A 142 38.38 2.44 -30.44
CA GLY A 142 38.79 1.34 -31.31
C GLY A 142 37.58 0.45 -31.59
N GLY A 143 37.57 -0.19 -32.76
CA GLY A 143 36.50 -1.08 -33.14
C GLY A 143 36.89 -1.96 -34.32
N THR A 144 36.19 -3.08 -34.45
CA THR A 144 36.31 -4.01 -35.57
C THR A 144 34.93 -4.22 -36.16
N VAL A 145 34.84 -4.20 -37.49
CA VAL A 145 33.63 -4.50 -38.23
C VAL A 145 33.94 -5.66 -39.17
N VAL A 146 33.07 -6.66 -39.17
CA VAL A 146 33.14 -7.79 -40.10
C VAL A 146 32.07 -7.58 -41.15
N SER A 147 32.44 -7.69 -42.42
CA SER A 147 31.51 -7.65 -43.54
C SER A 147 31.68 -8.90 -44.40
N ALA A 148 30.56 -9.45 -44.84
CA ALA A 148 30.52 -10.49 -45.86
C ALA A 148 29.96 -9.87 -47.16
N PRO A 149 30.60 -10.08 -48.31
CA PRO A 149 30.02 -9.67 -49.58
C PRO A 149 28.75 -10.48 -49.84
N LEU A 150 27.66 -9.79 -50.20
CA LEU A 150 26.46 -10.43 -50.74
C LEU A 150 26.83 -11.13 -52.05
N MET A 151 26.77 -12.47 -52.08
CA MET A 151 26.80 -13.21 -53.35
C MET A 151 25.51 -12.86 -54.12
N HIS A 152 25.64 -11.97 -55.10
CA HIS A 152 24.64 -11.84 -56.15
C HIS A 152 24.73 -13.08 -57.03
N PHE A 153 23.83 -14.05 -56.84
CA PHE A 153 23.52 -15.02 -57.88
C PHE A 153 22.71 -14.30 -58.96
N ILE A 154 23.33 -14.11 -60.13
CA ILE A 154 22.68 -13.63 -61.35
C ILE A 154 22.14 -14.84 -62.10
#